data_AF-A0A1V6A7U4-F1
#
_entry.id   AF-A0A1V6A7U4-F1
#
_cell.length_a   1.000
_cell.length_b   1.000
_cell.length_c   1.000
_cell.angle_alpha   90.00
_cell.angle_beta   90.00
_cell.angle_gamma   90.00
#
_symmetry.space_group_name_H-M   'P 1'
#
loop_
_entity.id
_entity.type
_entity.pdbx_description
1 polymer ?
#
loop_
_entity_poly.entity_id
_entity_poly.type
_entity_poly.pdbx_seq_one_letter_code
_entity_poly.pdbx_strand_id
1 'polypeptide(L)'
;MRDLKARTFLALALLAIGAVLFAIACHPTACLAETSAEAPPAPKEPAKPQPAAGDRKTGQEAEKYSLSQAMSDKAQLNTIAFSGLAFITGNAGADSFMPPGKVADFFGFQYMRDIDIAGYGHNTTFLSKVANNVLHILDEEQIGKLIGLARTQAPLYTRFAYNRFPLMDAFRRRLEGRVPSGADGLEPEAVAEYVRNLYYFDAELSYNRAVVVGEVIRSFTDEQESYLSKMAFDDSSTWPQVPEDGALKQSMGQAEFVALMTYASELFSWYKGGLDPDVYFCPERHGTYFGGFYMKDLPAMNNPDYFISTSTTGDSGEGFLDILDAKQKLMITKLIDLQRPYLEEAALIRRQVSAELRNAVSGQGIDKQKVYELVGRYGWLDGMMSALYAEAFAAVNGTLTDGQRKELLELRGDGTLPEGAFLFSNPIAMPVLPSADYFFGIGEVPEEAGRYQIPEGFGLGGERQPKNQVRK
;
A
#
# COMPACT_ATOMS: atom_id res chain seq x y z
N MET A 1 -50.14 -59.33 -7.33
CA MET A 1 -51.36 -58.69 -6.78
C MET A 1 -51.28 -57.20 -7.09
N ARG A 2 -52.17 -56.74 -7.99
CA ARG A 2 -52.74 -55.38 -8.19
C ARG A 2 -51.80 -54.19 -7.89
N ASP A 3 -51.25 -53.45 -8.85
CA ASP A 3 -51.86 -52.73 -9.99
C ASP A 3 -52.98 -51.76 -9.54
N LEU A 4 -52.82 -50.45 -9.72
CA LEU A 4 -53.60 -49.61 -10.67
C LEU A 4 -53.53 -48.08 -10.39
N LYS A 5 -53.00 -47.34 -11.38
CA LYS A 5 -53.52 -46.12 -12.07
C LYS A 5 -54.06 -44.93 -11.25
N ALA A 6 -53.54 -43.71 -11.40
CA ALA A 6 -53.54 -42.80 -12.57
C ALA A 6 -54.85 -42.00 -12.79
N ARG A 7 -54.64 -40.70 -13.09
CA ARG A 7 -55.36 -39.76 -13.98
C ARG A 7 -55.89 -38.49 -13.29
N THR A 8 -55.39 -37.28 -13.62
CA THR A 8 -55.58 -36.41 -14.82
C THR A 8 -56.82 -35.51 -14.70
N PHE A 9 -56.69 -34.20 -14.90
CA PHE A 9 -57.48 -33.27 -15.76
C PHE A 9 -57.10 -31.79 -15.40
N LEU A 10 -56.42 -31.00 -16.25
CA LEU A 10 -56.90 -30.16 -17.39
C LEU A 10 -57.90 -29.06 -16.94
N ALA A 11 -57.95 -27.81 -17.40
CA ALA A 11 -57.11 -26.81 -18.05
C ALA A 11 -57.98 -25.53 -18.22
N LEU A 12 -57.36 -24.42 -18.63
CA LEU A 12 -57.91 -23.31 -19.44
C LEU A 12 -58.73 -22.14 -18.81
N ALA A 13 -58.16 -20.94 -19.03
CA ALA A 13 -58.71 -19.82 -19.83
C ALA A 13 -59.59 -18.70 -19.22
N LEU A 14 -59.00 -17.49 -19.25
CA LEU A 14 -59.45 -16.22 -19.89
C LEU A 14 -60.69 -15.43 -19.42
N LEU A 15 -60.44 -14.11 -19.37
CA LEU A 15 -61.28 -12.95 -19.78
C LEU A 15 -62.34 -12.38 -18.80
N ALA A 16 -61.99 -11.18 -18.29
CA ALA A 16 -62.68 -9.89 -18.31
C ALA A 16 -64.23 -9.80 -18.16
N ILE A 17 -64.69 -8.81 -17.37
CA ILE A 17 -65.60 -7.69 -17.76
C ILE A 17 -66.12 -6.93 -16.51
N GLY A 18 -66.21 -5.59 -16.63
CA GLY A 18 -67.29 -4.77 -16.04
C GLY A 18 -66.86 -3.74 -14.98
N ALA A 19 -66.41 -2.53 -15.37
CA ALA A 19 -67.18 -1.32 -15.75
C ALA A 19 -67.60 -0.47 -14.52
N VAL A 20 -67.33 0.85 -14.52
CA VAL A 20 -68.29 1.98 -14.70
C VAL A 20 -67.52 3.24 -14.19
N LEU A 21 -67.49 4.47 -14.76
CA LEU A 21 -68.03 5.12 -15.96
C LEU A 21 -67.64 6.63 -15.92
N PHE A 22 -67.90 7.34 -17.04
CA PHE A 22 -67.90 8.79 -17.34
C PHE A 22 -66.54 9.48 -17.66
N ALA A 23 -66.16 9.76 -18.93
CA ALA A 23 -66.72 10.66 -19.98
C ALA A 23 -66.21 12.12 -19.83
N ILE A 24 -65.86 12.94 -20.82
CA ILE A 24 -65.93 12.96 -22.31
C ILE A 24 -65.01 14.10 -22.82
N ALA A 25 -64.32 13.89 -23.96
CA ALA A 25 -63.89 14.79 -25.06
C ALA A 25 -63.05 16.08 -24.77
N CYS A 26 -62.11 16.56 -25.60
CA CYS A 26 -61.95 16.54 -27.06
C CYS A 26 -60.46 16.48 -27.47
N HIS A 27 -60.18 15.89 -28.64
CA HIS A 27 -58.98 16.09 -29.48
C HIS A 27 -59.21 17.30 -30.42
N PRO A 28 -58.19 17.99 -31.01
CA PRO A 28 -57.17 17.34 -31.87
C PRO A 28 -55.74 17.96 -31.96
N THR A 29 -54.79 17.06 -32.27
CA THR A 29 -53.50 17.19 -33.01
C THR A 29 -52.59 18.41 -32.90
N ALA A 30 -51.33 18.10 -32.54
CA ALA A 30 -50.08 18.29 -33.30
C ALA A 30 -48.97 19.08 -32.57
N CYS A 31 -47.78 18.45 -32.57
CA CYS A 31 -46.42 18.96 -32.42
C CYS A 31 -46.20 20.32 -31.78
N LEU A 32 -45.36 20.35 -30.73
CA LEU A 32 -44.08 21.06 -30.71
C LEU A 32 -43.33 20.70 -29.42
N ALA A 33 -42.02 20.48 -29.56
CA ALA A 33 -41.10 20.34 -28.44
C ALA A 33 -40.89 21.71 -27.80
N GLU A 34 -40.99 21.81 -26.47
CA GLU A 34 -40.42 22.92 -25.72
C GLU A 34 -39.96 22.50 -24.33
N THR A 35 -38.78 23.00 -24.01
CA THR A 35 -37.92 22.86 -22.85
C THR A 35 -38.55 23.34 -21.55
N SER A 36 -38.32 22.63 -20.44
CA SER A 36 -38.49 23.18 -19.09
C SER A 36 -37.14 23.23 -18.37
N ALA A 37 -36.80 24.44 -17.91
CA ALA A 37 -35.54 24.80 -17.29
C ALA A 37 -35.44 24.32 -15.84
N GLU A 38 -34.29 23.77 -15.49
CA GLU A 38 -33.92 23.30 -14.15
C GLU A 38 -33.37 24.47 -13.32
N ALA A 39 -33.78 24.58 -12.06
CA ALA A 39 -33.36 25.64 -11.15
C ALA A 39 -31.86 25.54 -10.80
N PRO A 40 -31.15 26.67 -10.61
CA PRO A 40 -29.71 26.65 -10.34
C PRO A 40 -29.39 26.07 -8.94
N PRO A 41 -28.32 25.27 -8.82
CA PRO A 41 -27.92 24.67 -7.55
C PRO A 41 -27.33 25.72 -6.60
N ALA A 42 -27.51 25.47 -5.30
CA ALA A 42 -26.99 26.30 -4.21
C ALA A 42 -25.45 26.44 -4.27
N PRO A 43 -24.89 27.58 -3.84
CA PRO A 43 -23.46 27.83 -3.89
C PRO A 43 -22.68 26.85 -3.00
N LYS A 44 -21.68 26.21 -3.60
CA LYS A 44 -20.77 25.24 -2.96
C LYS A 44 -19.83 25.94 -1.98
N GLU A 45 -19.66 25.35 -0.81
CA GLU A 45 -18.58 25.72 0.12
C GLU A 45 -17.22 25.45 -0.55
N PRO A 46 -16.25 26.39 -0.48
CA PRO A 46 -14.97 26.22 -1.16
C PRO A 46 -14.17 25.07 -0.57
N ALA A 47 -13.58 24.25 -1.45
CA ALA A 47 -12.64 23.21 -1.07
C ALA A 47 -11.45 23.83 -0.30
N LYS A 48 -11.01 23.18 0.78
CA LYS A 48 -9.84 23.59 1.55
C LYS A 48 -8.60 23.68 0.62
N PRO A 49 -7.75 24.71 0.74
CA PRO A 49 -6.54 24.85 -0.07
C PRO A 49 -5.60 23.64 0.12
N GLN A 50 -5.01 23.16 -0.98
CA GLN A 50 -3.90 22.20 -0.93
C GLN A 50 -2.65 22.89 -0.35
N PRO A 51 -1.87 22.21 0.50
CA PRO A 51 -0.61 22.77 0.99
C PRO A 51 0.36 22.92 -0.18
N ALA A 52 0.90 24.12 -0.35
CA ALA A 52 1.94 24.41 -1.33
C ALA A 52 3.28 23.78 -0.89
N ALA A 53 4.18 23.54 -1.85
CA ALA A 53 5.57 23.22 -1.55
C ALA A 53 6.14 24.32 -0.62
N GLY A 54 6.41 23.97 0.63
CA GLY A 54 7.01 24.90 1.61
C GLY A 54 6.13 25.34 2.79
N ASP A 55 4.97 24.74 3.06
CA ASP A 55 4.19 24.99 4.29
C ASP A 55 4.85 24.37 5.55
N ARG A 56 6.17 24.57 5.72
CA ARG A 56 6.81 24.49 7.03
C ARG A 56 6.43 25.76 7.78
N LYS A 57 5.55 25.66 8.78
CA LYS A 57 5.38 26.72 9.78
C LYS A 57 6.76 27.03 10.37
N THR A 58 7.30 28.19 10.03
CA THR A 58 8.53 28.73 10.55
C THR A 58 8.38 28.94 12.06
N GLY A 59 8.83 27.98 12.87
CA GLY A 59 8.81 28.09 14.33
C GLY A 59 8.71 26.78 15.12
N GLN A 60 8.37 25.66 14.50
CA GLN A 60 8.62 24.34 15.11
C GLN A 60 10.04 23.91 14.74
N GLU A 61 10.83 23.44 15.71
CA GLU A 61 12.09 22.75 15.41
C GLU A 61 11.82 21.79 14.26
N ALA A 62 12.55 21.94 13.13
CA ALA A 62 12.37 21.06 11.99
C ALA A 62 12.39 19.63 12.51
N GLU A 63 11.28 18.90 12.37
CA GLU A 63 11.19 17.51 12.84
C GLU A 63 12.35 16.76 12.24
N LYS A 64 13.32 16.37 13.09
CA LYS A 64 14.48 15.62 12.64
C LYS A 64 14.02 14.21 12.34
N TYR A 65 13.76 13.92 11.07
CA TYR A 65 13.55 12.56 10.59
C TYR A 65 14.71 11.70 11.09
N SER A 66 14.38 10.71 11.92
CA SER A 66 15.35 9.84 12.56
C SER A 66 14.65 8.56 12.95
N LEU A 67 15.43 7.48 13.09
CA LEU A 67 14.90 6.21 13.55
C LEU A 67 14.25 6.32 14.94
N SER A 68 14.86 7.09 15.85
CA SER A 68 14.31 7.35 17.18
C SER A 68 12.97 8.08 17.14
N GLN A 69 12.82 9.08 16.26
CA GLN A 69 11.55 9.77 16.08
C GLN A 69 10.50 8.83 15.48
N ALA A 70 10.87 8.04 14.47
CA ALA A 70 9.96 7.11 13.82
C ALA A 70 9.45 6.01 14.77
N MET A 71 10.29 5.58 15.72
CA MET A 71 9.94 4.59 16.75
C MET A 71 9.31 5.18 18.01
N SER A 72 9.16 6.51 18.09
CA SER A 72 8.58 7.15 19.28
C SER A 72 7.12 6.73 19.49
N ASP A 73 6.69 6.66 20.75
CA ASP A 73 5.32 6.29 21.13
C ASP A 73 4.27 7.11 20.36
N LYS A 74 4.50 8.43 20.20
CA LYS A 74 3.57 9.31 19.47
C LYS A 74 3.50 8.97 17.97
N ALA A 75 4.66 8.77 17.32
CA ALA A 75 4.69 8.43 15.90
C ALA A 75 4.01 7.08 15.65
N GLN A 76 4.33 6.07 16.44
CA GLN A 76 3.74 4.74 16.34
C GLN A 76 2.24 4.75 16.66
N LEU A 77 1.80 5.50 17.68
CA LEU A 77 0.39 5.60 18.04
C LEU A 77 -0.44 6.21 16.92
N ASN A 78 0.03 7.33 16.35
CA ASN A 78 -0.68 7.99 15.26
C ASN A 78 -0.77 7.08 14.03
N THR A 79 0.31 6.38 13.69
CA THR A 79 0.34 5.44 12.55
C THR A 79 -0.58 4.24 12.75
N ILE A 80 -0.59 3.63 13.93
CA ILE A 80 -1.49 2.51 14.24
C ILE A 80 -2.93 2.98 14.23
N ALA A 81 -3.23 4.11 14.86
CA ALA A 81 -4.57 4.69 14.88
C ALA A 81 -5.06 5.02 13.46
N PHE A 82 -4.20 5.59 12.62
CA PHE A 82 -4.48 5.84 11.21
C PHE A 82 -4.81 4.55 10.45
N SER A 83 -4.04 3.49 10.69
CA SER A 83 -4.28 2.17 10.09
C SER A 83 -5.60 1.57 10.59
N GLY A 84 -5.92 1.75 11.87
CA GLY A 84 -7.21 1.34 12.45
C GLY A 84 -8.39 2.04 11.80
N LEU A 85 -8.32 3.37 11.62
CA LEU A 85 -9.31 4.14 10.87
C LEU A 85 -9.48 3.57 9.45
N ALA A 86 -8.37 3.42 8.72
CA ALA A 86 -8.38 2.98 7.33
C ALA A 86 -8.98 1.56 7.18
N PHE A 87 -8.67 0.65 8.10
CA PHE A 87 -9.13 -0.73 8.07
C PHE A 87 -10.61 -0.87 8.43
N ILE A 88 -11.03 -0.26 9.55
CA ILE A 88 -12.41 -0.30 10.05
C ILE A 88 -13.38 0.32 9.05
N THR A 89 -12.99 1.40 8.40
CA THR A 89 -13.83 2.12 7.42
C THR A 89 -13.59 1.70 5.97
N GLY A 90 -12.66 0.76 5.74
CA GLY A 90 -12.24 0.29 4.43
C GLY A 90 -12.89 -1.04 4.03
N ASN A 91 -12.37 -1.64 2.95
CA ASN A 91 -12.71 -2.99 2.52
C ASN A 91 -11.45 -3.75 2.07
N ALA A 92 -11.61 -5.05 1.76
CA ALA A 92 -10.52 -5.92 1.32
C ALA A 92 -9.72 -5.38 0.13
N GLY A 93 -10.39 -4.67 -0.79
CA GLY A 93 -9.73 -4.05 -1.92
C GLY A 93 -8.81 -2.91 -1.51
N ALA A 94 -9.26 -2.02 -0.62
CA ALA A 94 -8.44 -0.93 -0.09
C ALA A 94 -7.22 -1.46 0.70
N ASP A 95 -7.40 -2.55 1.45
CA ASP A 95 -6.32 -3.20 2.21
C ASP A 95 -5.17 -3.67 1.31
N SER A 96 -5.49 -4.08 0.08
CA SER A 96 -4.52 -4.61 -0.88
C SER A 96 -3.61 -3.56 -1.51
N PHE A 97 -4.02 -2.29 -1.51
CA PHE A 97 -3.24 -1.21 -2.12
C PHE A 97 -1.91 -1.01 -1.40
N MET A 98 -0.84 -0.99 -2.17
CA MET A 98 0.50 -0.70 -1.68
C MET A 98 1.29 0.02 -2.78
N PRO A 99 1.85 1.21 -2.52
CA PRO A 99 2.62 1.89 -3.55
C PRO A 99 3.85 1.05 -3.96
N PRO A 100 4.30 1.14 -5.23
CA PRO A 100 5.54 0.53 -5.65
C PRO A 100 6.74 1.00 -4.81
N GLY A 101 7.79 0.18 -4.73
CA GLY A 101 9.02 0.52 -3.99
C GLY A 101 8.94 0.34 -2.47
N LYS A 102 7.90 -0.35 -1.95
CA LYS A 102 7.77 -0.66 -0.52
C LYS A 102 8.39 -2.00 -0.10
N VAL A 103 9.08 -2.72 -0.98
CA VAL A 103 9.70 -4.02 -0.67
C VAL A 103 11.21 -3.90 -0.87
N ALA A 104 12.00 -4.58 -0.03
CA ALA A 104 13.46 -4.52 -0.02
C ALA A 104 14.00 -3.10 0.23
N ASP A 105 13.49 -2.44 1.28
CA ASP A 105 13.79 -1.05 1.62
C ASP A 105 14.99 -0.97 2.58
N PHE A 106 16.20 -1.22 2.06
CA PHE A 106 17.49 -1.18 2.80
C PHE A 106 18.54 -0.27 2.13
N PHE A 107 18.09 0.65 1.27
CA PHE A 107 18.97 1.43 0.37
C PHE A 107 18.88 2.95 0.58
N GLY A 108 18.30 3.39 1.71
CA GLY A 108 18.33 4.78 2.15
C GLY A 108 17.42 5.74 1.39
N PHE A 109 16.69 5.27 0.37
CA PHE A 109 15.81 6.12 -0.44
C PHE A 109 14.70 6.77 0.38
N GLN A 110 14.06 6.02 1.28
CA GLN A 110 13.01 6.57 2.14
C GLN A 110 13.54 7.69 3.06
N TYR A 111 14.77 7.58 3.58
CA TYR A 111 15.38 8.65 4.37
C TYR A 111 15.69 9.88 3.52
N MET A 112 16.34 9.66 2.36
CA MET A 112 16.66 10.72 1.40
C MET A 112 15.43 11.54 1.01
N ARG A 113 14.31 10.85 0.81
CA ARG A 113 13.02 11.44 0.50
C ARG A 113 12.48 12.32 1.62
N ASP A 114 12.49 11.83 2.86
CA ASP A 114 11.87 12.53 3.97
C ASP A 114 12.67 13.77 4.39
N ILE A 115 14.01 13.75 4.26
CA ILE A 115 14.87 14.89 4.64
C ILE A 115 14.98 15.99 3.58
N ASP A 116 14.40 15.81 2.39
CA ASP A 116 14.56 16.74 1.27
C ASP A 116 14.18 18.17 1.66
N ILE A 117 15.17 19.06 1.69
CA ILE A 117 15.00 20.45 2.13
C ILE A 117 14.23 21.28 1.11
N ALA A 118 14.21 20.84 -0.16
CA ALA A 118 13.40 21.45 -1.21
C ALA A 118 11.89 21.15 -1.05
N GLY A 119 11.51 20.25 -0.13
CA GLY A 119 10.11 19.90 0.15
C GLY A 119 9.44 19.08 -0.95
N TYR A 120 10.22 18.56 -1.89
CA TYR A 120 9.79 17.78 -3.04
C TYR A 120 9.76 16.27 -2.76
N GLY A 121 10.34 15.81 -1.65
CA GLY A 121 10.34 14.41 -1.22
C GLY A 121 8.96 13.73 -1.24
N HIS A 122 7.91 14.44 -0.83
CA HIS A 122 6.54 13.91 -0.82
C HIS A 122 5.74 14.18 -2.10
N ASN A 123 6.41 14.63 -3.17
CA ASN A 123 5.86 14.73 -4.51
C ASN A 123 6.03 13.40 -5.26
N THR A 124 5.05 13.08 -6.11
CA THR A 124 5.00 11.82 -6.88
C THR A 124 6.10 11.69 -7.92
N THR A 125 6.78 12.78 -8.28
CA THR A 125 7.85 12.80 -9.29
C THR A 125 9.27 12.76 -8.69
N PHE A 126 9.42 12.79 -7.35
CA PHE A 126 10.74 12.75 -6.69
C PHE A 126 11.57 11.53 -7.12
N LEU A 127 10.96 10.35 -7.11
CA LEU A 127 11.60 9.10 -7.55
C LEU A 127 12.05 9.20 -9.01
N SER A 128 11.17 9.64 -9.91
CA SER A 128 11.48 9.80 -11.32
C SER A 128 12.62 10.79 -11.54
N LYS A 129 12.67 11.89 -10.76
CA LYS A 129 13.71 12.90 -10.87
C LYS A 129 15.11 12.33 -10.62
N VAL A 130 15.30 11.59 -9.53
CA VAL A 130 16.60 10.95 -9.25
C VAL A 130 16.90 9.82 -10.24
N ALA A 131 15.92 8.96 -10.53
CA ALA A 131 16.11 7.81 -11.39
C ALA A 131 16.51 8.21 -12.83
N ASN A 132 15.87 9.25 -13.38
CA ASN A 132 16.22 9.77 -14.71
C ASN A 132 17.65 10.30 -14.76
N ASN A 133 18.10 11.00 -13.72
CA ASN A 133 19.49 11.49 -13.63
C ASN A 133 20.50 10.35 -13.62
N VAL A 134 20.22 9.30 -12.85
CA VAL A 134 21.08 8.10 -12.80
C VAL A 134 21.09 7.43 -14.17
N LEU A 135 19.94 7.07 -14.73
CA LEU A 135 19.86 6.38 -16.02
C LEU A 135 20.48 7.18 -17.17
N HIS A 136 20.46 8.52 -17.09
CA HIS A 136 21.07 9.38 -18.11
C HIS A 136 22.60 9.31 -18.15
N ILE A 137 23.26 9.08 -17.00
CA ILE A 137 24.72 9.09 -16.90
C ILE A 137 25.35 7.70 -16.92
N LEU A 138 24.57 6.65 -16.67
CA LEU A 138 25.04 5.27 -16.79
C LEU A 138 25.29 4.90 -18.27
N ASP A 139 26.28 4.04 -18.50
CA ASP A 139 26.54 3.47 -19.82
C ASP A 139 25.61 2.28 -20.14
N GLU A 140 25.68 1.78 -21.38
CA GLU A 140 24.85 0.66 -21.83
C GLU A 140 25.07 -0.64 -21.04
N GLU A 141 26.28 -0.89 -20.54
CA GLU A 141 26.59 -2.09 -19.75
C GLU A 141 25.94 -2.00 -18.36
N GLN A 142 26.09 -0.86 -17.70
CA GLN A 142 25.51 -0.57 -16.40
C GLN A 142 23.98 -0.58 -16.45
N ILE A 143 23.37 0.07 -17.45
CA ILE A 143 21.92 0.02 -17.68
C ILE A 143 21.48 -1.43 -17.97
N GLY A 144 22.24 -2.16 -18.79
CA GLY A 144 21.98 -3.57 -19.10
C GLY A 144 21.91 -4.46 -17.85
N LYS A 145 22.78 -4.22 -16.86
CA LYS A 145 22.76 -4.92 -15.56
C LYS A 145 21.47 -4.64 -14.78
N LEU A 146 21.04 -3.39 -14.70
CA LEU A 146 19.80 -3.01 -14.01
C LEU A 146 18.55 -3.56 -14.72
N ILE A 147 18.54 -3.57 -16.06
CA ILE A 147 17.48 -4.19 -16.87
C ILE A 147 17.42 -5.71 -16.61
N GLY A 148 18.57 -6.38 -16.59
CA GLY A 148 18.65 -7.82 -16.29
C GLY A 148 18.09 -8.14 -14.90
N LEU A 149 18.43 -7.32 -13.90
CA LEU A 149 17.86 -7.43 -12.56
C LEU A 149 16.35 -7.20 -12.57
N ALA A 150 15.85 -6.19 -13.29
CA ALA A 150 14.43 -5.87 -13.37
C ALA A 150 13.60 -7.03 -13.93
N ARG A 151 14.06 -7.66 -15.02
CA ARG A 151 13.43 -8.85 -15.60
C ARG A 151 13.39 -10.03 -14.62
N THR A 152 14.44 -10.20 -13.83
CA THR A 152 14.53 -11.26 -12.83
C THR A 152 13.61 -11.02 -11.64
N GLN A 153 13.51 -9.77 -11.17
CA GLN A 153 12.77 -9.42 -9.95
C GLN A 153 11.29 -9.10 -10.19
N ALA A 154 10.88 -8.67 -11.38
CA ALA A 154 9.49 -8.35 -11.69
C ALA A 154 8.50 -9.49 -11.29
N PRO A 155 8.78 -10.78 -11.61
CA PRO A 155 7.95 -11.89 -11.14
C PRO A 155 7.92 -12.06 -9.61
N LEU A 156 9.01 -11.73 -8.91
CA LEU A 156 9.09 -11.84 -7.44
C LEU A 156 8.19 -10.80 -6.76
N TYR A 157 8.12 -9.57 -7.29
CA TYR A 157 7.17 -8.57 -6.79
C TYR A 157 5.72 -9.03 -6.94
N THR A 158 5.38 -9.63 -8.08
CA THR A 158 4.03 -10.17 -8.30
C THR A 158 3.72 -11.31 -7.31
N ARG A 159 4.69 -12.19 -7.03
CA ARG A 159 4.54 -13.27 -6.04
C ARG A 159 4.36 -12.73 -4.63
N PHE A 160 5.16 -11.74 -4.24
CA PHE A 160 5.01 -11.06 -2.95
C PHE A 160 3.62 -10.43 -2.82
N ALA A 161 3.18 -9.68 -3.83
CA ALA A 161 1.87 -9.04 -3.84
C ALA A 161 0.72 -10.04 -3.71
N TYR A 162 0.75 -11.15 -4.46
CA TYR A 162 -0.25 -12.22 -4.34
C TYR A 162 -0.28 -12.81 -2.92
N ASN A 163 0.90 -13.13 -2.37
CA ASN A 163 1.00 -13.78 -1.07
C ASN A 163 0.64 -12.86 0.11
N ARG A 164 0.41 -11.55 -0.09
CA ARG A 164 -0.21 -10.69 0.93
C ARG A 164 -1.70 -10.99 1.11
N PHE A 165 -2.40 -11.46 0.07
CA PHE A 165 -3.86 -11.58 0.09
C PHE A 165 -4.42 -12.58 1.11
N PRO A 166 -3.86 -13.80 1.30
CA PRO A 166 -4.37 -14.72 2.32
C PRO A 166 -4.33 -14.12 3.73
N LEU A 167 -3.28 -13.36 4.03
CA LEU A 167 -3.14 -12.66 5.31
C LEU A 167 -4.19 -11.54 5.46
N MET A 168 -4.37 -10.72 4.43
CA MET A 168 -5.38 -9.66 4.42
C MET A 168 -6.80 -10.22 4.54
N ASP A 169 -7.09 -11.37 3.90
CA ASP A 169 -8.37 -12.07 4.05
C ASP A 169 -8.60 -12.52 5.49
N ALA A 170 -7.59 -13.14 6.13
CA ALA A 170 -7.68 -13.53 7.53
C ALA A 170 -7.96 -12.33 8.45
N PHE A 171 -7.24 -11.22 8.26
CA PHE A 171 -7.48 -10.00 9.05
C PHE A 171 -8.88 -9.44 8.83
N ARG A 172 -9.36 -9.38 7.58
CA ARG A 172 -10.70 -8.87 7.27
C ARG A 172 -11.79 -9.78 7.82
N ARG A 173 -11.62 -11.10 7.74
CA ARG A 173 -12.48 -12.09 8.40
C ARG A 173 -12.54 -11.88 9.90
N ARG A 174 -11.39 -11.62 10.55
CA ARG A 174 -11.32 -11.34 11.98
C ARG A 174 -12.08 -10.07 12.35
N LEU A 175 -11.92 -9.00 11.58
CA LEU A 175 -12.62 -7.71 11.77
C LEU A 175 -14.14 -7.85 11.63
N GLU A 176 -14.59 -8.66 10.68
CA GLU A 176 -16.01 -8.85 10.33
C GLU A 176 -16.69 -9.96 11.14
N GLY A 177 -15.97 -10.63 12.05
CA GLY A 177 -16.51 -11.75 12.84
C GLY A 177 -16.72 -13.04 12.04
N ARG A 178 -16.10 -13.17 10.85
CA ARG A 178 -16.14 -14.37 10.00
C ARG A 178 -15.02 -15.36 10.35
N VAL A 179 -14.83 -15.60 11.65
CA VAL A 179 -13.86 -16.54 12.22
C VAL A 179 -14.35 -17.98 11.98
N PRO A 180 -13.49 -18.95 11.61
CA PRO A 180 -13.91 -20.33 11.45
C PRO A 180 -14.42 -20.95 12.76
N SER A 181 -15.31 -21.93 12.64
CA SER A 181 -15.87 -22.65 13.79
C SER A 181 -14.76 -23.31 14.62
N GLY A 182 -14.78 -23.08 15.93
CA GLY A 182 -13.79 -23.63 16.86
C GLY A 182 -12.56 -22.74 17.10
N ALA A 183 -12.52 -21.54 16.51
CA ALA A 183 -11.48 -20.55 16.78
C ALA A 183 -12.03 -19.31 17.49
N ASP A 184 -11.21 -18.71 18.36
CA ASP A 184 -11.55 -17.52 19.15
C ASP A 184 -10.98 -16.21 18.56
N GLY A 185 -9.99 -16.33 17.66
CA GLY A 185 -9.27 -15.20 17.08
C GLY A 185 -8.14 -15.68 16.18
N LEU A 186 -7.30 -14.75 15.74
CA LEU A 186 -6.07 -15.07 15.03
C LEU A 186 -5.11 -15.80 15.97
N GLU A 187 -4.36 -16.74 15.40
CA GLU A 187 -3.18 -17.34 16.01
C GLU A 187 -1.97 -16.48 15.57
N PRO A 188 -1.35 -15.70 16.50
CA PRO A 188 -0.25 -14.79 16.17
C PRO A 188 0.99 -15.46 15.59
N GLU A 189 1.39 -16.61 16.11
CA GLU A 189 2.50 -17.42 15.65
C GLU A 189 2.26 -17.95 14.23
N ALA A 190 1.04 -18.38 13.89
CA ALA A 190 0.70 -18.78 12.52
C ALA A 190 0.82 -17.59 11.55
N VAL A 191 0.37 -16.41 11.97
CA VAL A 191 0.54 -15.17 11.22
C VAL A 191 2.04 -14.84 11.05
N ALA A 192 2.83 -14.90 12.12
CA ALA A 192 4.24 -14.56 12.10
C ALA A 192 5.08 -15.52 11.24
N GLU A 193 4.80 -16.82 11.30
CA GLU A 193 5.45 -17.83 10.45
C GLU A 193 5.11 -17.63 8.97
N TYR A 194 3.85 -17.30 8.65
CA TYR A 194 3.47 -16.96 7.29
C TYR A 194 4.23 -15.73 6.77
N VAL A 195 4.30 -14.66 7.57
CA VAL A 195 4.99 -13.43 7.17
C VAL A 195 6.49 -13.67 7.06
N ARG A 196 7.11 -14.46 7.95
CA ARG A 196 8.51 -14.92 7.78
C ARG A 196 8.73 -15.55 6.40
N ASN A 197 7.85 -16.44 5.98
CA ASN A 197 7.96 -17.12 4.69
C ASN A 197 7.74 -16.17 3.51
N LEU A 198 6.80 -15.23 3.62
CA LEU A 198 6.57 -14.17 2.64
C LEU A 198 7.83 -13.28 2.46
N TYR A 199 8.52 -12.99 3.56
CA TYR A 199 9.73 -12.16 3.57
C TYR A 199 10.96 -12.85 2.93
N TYR A 200 10.85 -14.13 2.54
CA TYR A 200 11.81 -14.74 1.61
C TYR A 200 11.96 -13.90 0.34
N PHE A 201 10.87 -13.38 -0.22
CA PHE A 201 10.93 -12.54 -1.42
C PHE A 201 11.64 -11.21 -1.13
N ASP A 202 11.41 -10.60 0.04
CA ASP A 202 12.10 -9.37 0.44
C ASP A 202 13.61 -9.60 0.56
N ALA A 203 14.04 -10.73 1.13
CA ALA A 203 15.44 -11.14 1.22
C ALA A 203 16.08 -11.35 -0.16
N GLU A 204 15.41 -12.08 -1.06
CA GLU A 204 15.87 -12.33 -2.42
C GLU A 204 15.97 -11.05 -3.25
N LEU A 205 14.98 -10.15 -3.11
CA LEU A 205 14.99 -8.84 -3.74
C LEU A 205 16.17 -8.00 -3.23
N SER A 206 16.32 -7.89 -1.91
CA SER A 206 17.37 -7.10 -1.25
C SER A 206 18.78 -7.58 -1.60
N TYR A 207 19.03 -8.88 -1.48
CA TYR A 207 20.34 -9.47 -1.77
C TYR A 207 20.76 -9.25 -3.22
N ASN A 208 19.92 -9.64 -4.19
CA ASN A 208 20.28 -9.54 -5.60
C ASN A 208 20.40 -8.09 -6.05
N ARG A 209 19.58 -7.19 -5.48
CA ARG A 209 19.70 -5.75 -5.72
C ARG A 209 21.03 -5.21 -5.21
N ALA A 210 21.42 -5.55 -3.99
CA ALA A 210 22.71 -5.13 -3.43
C ALA A 210 23.90 -5.61 -4.28
N VAL A 211 23.87 -6.87 -4.75
CA VAL A 211 24.92 -7.42 -5.62
C VAL A 211 25.05 -6.62 -6.91
N VAL A 212 23.95 -6.43 -7.65
CA VAL A 212 23.98 -5.78 -8.96
C VAL A 212 24.23 -4.27 -8.83
N VAL A 213 23.52 -3.59 -7.93
CA VAL A 213 23.71 -2.14 -7.73
C VAL A 213 25.11 -1.85 -7.21
N GLY A 214 25.63 -2.67 -6.29
CA GLY A 214 27.01 -2.53 -5.82
C GLY A 214 28.02 -2.73 -6.95
N GLU A 215 27.79 -3.67 -7.87
CA GLU A 215 28.63 -3.84 -9.07
C GLU A 215 28.60 -2.61 -9.97
N VAL A 216 27.42 -2.03 -10.21
CA VAL A 216 27.30 -0.80 -11.01
C VAL A 216 28.06 0.36 -10.34
N ILE A 217 27.88 0.57 -9.03
CA ILE A 217 28.57 1.64 -8.29
C ILE A 217 30.09 1.51 -8.40
N ARG A 218 30.64 0.30 -8.26
CA ARG A 218 32.10 0.06 -8.36
C ARG A 218 32.64 0.24 -9.78
N SER A 219 31.77 0.29 -10.78
CA SER A 219 32.15 0.51 -12.18
C SER A 219 32.02 1.97 -12.61
N PHE A 220 31.73 2.90 -11.69
CA PHE A 220 31.61 4.30 -12.05
C PHE A 220 32.91 4.86 -12.62
N THR A 221 32.77 5.67 -13.67
CA THR A 221 33.85 6.48 -14.22
C THR A 221 33.96 7.81 -13.47
N ASP A 222 35.11 8.47 -13.58
CA ASP A 222 35.30 9.83 -13.04
C ASP A 222 34.23 10.82 -13.54
N GLU A 223 33.76 10.65 -14.78
CA GLU A 223 32.69 11.49 -15.36
C GLU A 223 31.34 11.23 -14.67
N GLN A 224 31.01 9.97 -14.40
CA GLN A 224 29.79 9.57 -13.69
C GLN A 224 29.82 10.08 -12.25
N GLU A 225 30.92 9.88 -11.53
CA GLU A 225 31.09 10.38 -10.17
C GLU A 225 30.99 11.92 -10.13
N SER A 226 31.63 12.61 -11.08
CA SER A 226 31.56 14.07 -11.21
C SER A 226 30.15 14.57 -11.47
N TYR A 227 29.38 13.90 -12.34
CA TYR A 227 27.97 14.24 -12.57
C TYR A 227 27.13 14.06 -11.30
N LEU A 228 27.20 12.88 -10.67
CA LEU A 228 26.43 12.56 -9.46
C LEU A 228 26.86 13.40 -8.24
N SER A 229 28.08 13.93 -8.23
CA SER A 229 28.56 14.84 -7.18
C SER A 229 27.75 16.15 -7.11
N LYS A 230 27.17 16.58 -8.24
CA LYS A 230 26.34 17.79 -8.34
C LYS A 230 24.98 17.63 -7.65
N MET A 231 24.55 16.40 -7.44
CA MET A 231 23.30 16.07 -6.79
C MET A 231 23.52 15.94 -5.28
N ALA A 232 23.04 16.91 -4.52
CA ALA A 232 23.03 16.85 -3.06
C ALA A 232 22.06 15.76 -2.58
N PHE A 233 22.42 15.05 -1.50
CA PHE A 233 21.63 13.94 -0.99
C PHE A 233 20.30 14.43 -0.39
N ASP A 234 20.31 15.54 0.33
CA ASP A 234 19.19 16.11 1.06
C ASP A 234 18.53 17.32 0.38
N ASP A 235 18.95 17.66 -0.85
CA ASP A 235 18.41 18.81 -1.59
C ASP A 235 18.20 18.48 -3.07
N SER A 236 16.98 18.06 -3.40
CA SER A 236 16.59 17.75 -4.76
C SER A 236 16.53 18.97 -5.69
N SER A 237 16.60 20.21 -5.18
CA SER A 237 16.70 21.40 -6.03
C SER A 237 18.02 21.49 -6.78
N THR A 238 19.07 20.82 -6.27
CA THR A 238 20.40 20.74 -6.90
C THR A 238 20.46 19.79 -8.10
N TRP A 239 19.45 18.91 -8.26
CA TRP A 239 19.49 17.86 -9.26
C TRP A 239 19.17 18.40 -10.65
N PRO A 240 19.96 18.07 -11.68
CA PRO A 240 19.64 18.42 -13.06
C PRO A 240 18.24 17.96 -13.48
N GLN A 241 17.63 18.71 -14.39
CA GLN A 241 16.34 18.35 -14.97
C GLN A 241 16.57 17.42 -16.16
N VAL A 242 16.22 16.15 -15.99
CA VAL A 242 16.41 15.11 -17.00
C VAL A 242 15.06 14.47 -17.34
N PRO A 243 14.63 14.50 -18.62
CA PRO A 243 13.37 13.87 -19.03
C PRO A 243 13.45 12.35 -18.91
N GLU A 244 12.29 11.71 -18.77
CA GLU A 244 12.18 10.24 -18.83
C GLU A 244 12.59 9.75 -20.24
N ASP A 245 13.40 8.70 -20.30
CA ASP A 245 13.73 8.04 -21.56
C ASP A 245 12.53 7.23 -22.07
N GLY A 246 11.81 7.81 -23.03
CA GLY A 246 10.65 7.19 -23.65
C GLY A 246 10.97 5.92 -24.45
N ALA A 247 12.16 5.82 -25.05
CA ALA A 247 12.56 4.64 -25.82
C ALA A 247 12.85 3.46 -24.88
N LEU A 248 13.58 3.73 -23.79
CA LEU A 248 13.85 2.74 -22.75
C LEU A 248 12.55 2.23 -22.12
N LYS A 249 11.63 3.12 -21.75
CA LYS A 249 10.32 2.75 -21.21
C LYS A 249 9.50 1.88 -22.15
N GLN A 250 9.50 2.18 -23.44
CA GLN A 250 8.77 1.41 -24.45
C GLN A 250 9.40 0.03 -24.71
N SER A 251 10.67 -0.17 -24.36
CA SER A 251 11.38 -1.43 -24.57
C SER A 251 11.09 -2.51 -23.51
N MET A 252 10.34 -2.17 -22.45
CA MET A 252 10.14 -3.03 -21.28
C MET A 252 8.68 -3.11 -20.84
N GLY A 253 8.32 -4.18 -20.14
CA GLY A 253 7.01 -4.28 -19.48
C GLY A 253 6.90 -3.27 -18.33
N GLN A 254 5.67 -2.84 -18.01
CA GLN A 254 5.43 -1.85 -16.94
C GLN A 254 6.08 -2.24 -15.60
N ALA A 255 5.94 -3.50 -15.18
CA ALA A 255 6.52 -3.97 -13.91
C ALA A 255 8.05 -3.93 -13.91
N GLU A 256 8.68 -4.26 -15.04
CA GLU A 256 10.13 -4.22 -15.19
C GLU A 256 10.63 -2.77 -15.22
N PHE A 257 9.91 -1.86 -15.88
CA PHE A 257 10.28 -0.44 -15.90
C PHE A 257 10.13 0.20 -14.51
N VAL A 258 9.07 -0.12 -13.75
CA VAL A 258 8.92 0.34 -12.36
C VAL A 258 10.06 -0.18 -11.48
N ALA A 259 10.46 -1.44 -11.67
CA ALA A 259 11.63 -2.02 -11.00
C ALA A 259 12.92 -1.28 -11.36
N LEU A 260 13.17 -1.01 -12.65
CA LEU A 260 14.34 -0.25 -13.11
C LEU A 260 14.41 1.15 -12.48
N MET A 261 13.30 1.88 -12.47
CA MET A 261 13.21 3.20 -11.84
C MET A 261 13.49 3.15 -10.34
N THR A 262 13.00 2.10 -9.67
CA THR A 262 13.30 1.85 -8.24
C THR A 262 14.81 1.66 -8.05
N TYR A 263 15.44 0.79 -8.83
CA TYR A 263 16.88 0.52 -8.67
C TYR A 263 17.74 1.72 -8.98
N ALA A 264 17.40 2.49 -10.02
CA ALA A 264 18.12 3.72 -10.34
C ALA A 264 18.01 4.74 -9.21
N SER A 265 16.82 4.92 -8.64
CA SER A 265 16.62 5.83 -7.50
C SER A 265 17.36 5.40 -6.23
N GLU A 266 17.33 4.10 -5.94
CA GLU A 266 17.99 3.53 -4.77
C GLU A 266 19.51 3.46 -4.93
N LEU A 267 20.00 3.24 -6.15
CA LEU A 267 21.43 3.28 -6.46
C LEU A 267 22.03 4.63 -6.07
N PHE A 268 21.35 5.73 -6.38
CA PHE A 268 21.82 7.06 -5.98
C PHE A 268 21.81 7.23 -4.46
N SER A 269 20.70 6.89 -3.79
CA SER A 269 20.61 7.03 -2.35
C SER A 269 21.62 6.14 -1.62
N TRP A 270 21.94 4.97 -2.16
CA TRP A 270 22.92 4.06 -1.56
C TRP A 270 24.36 4.51 -1.81
N TYR A 271 24.65 5.01 -3.01
CA TYR A 271 25.94 5.59 -3.38
C TYR A 271 26.27 6.83 -2.55
N LYS A 272 25.34 7.78 -2.44
CA LYS A 272 25.54 9.04 -1.72
C LYS A 272 25.28 8.93 -0.22
N GLY A 273 24.45 7.98 0.19
CA GLY A 273 24.06 7.77 1.58
C GLY A 273 25.04 6.92 2.37
N GLY A 274 24.62 6.57 3.58
CA GLY A 274 25.39 5.80 4.54
C GLY A 274 24.51 4.75 5.22
N LEU A 275 25.09 4.05 6.19
CA LEU A 275 24.37 3.04 6.95
C LEU A 275 23.13 3.61 7.63
N ASP A 276 23.19 4.79 8.24
CA ASP A 276 22.04 5.34 8.97
C ASP A 276 20.80 5.60 8.10
N PRO A 277 20.92 6.22 6.90
CA PRO A 277 19.85 6.24 5.90
C PRO A 277 19.30 4.84 5.58
N ASP A 278 20.17 3.85 5.41
CA ASP A 278 19.79 2.48 5.04
C ASP A 278 19.01 1.76 6.16
N VAL A 279 19.23 2.12 7.44
CA VAL A 279 18.50 1.57 8.59
C VAL A 279 17.14 2.25 8.77
N TYR A 280 17.03 3.53 8.42
CA TYR A 280 15.83 4.32 8.63
C TYR A 280 14.59 3.69 7.96
N PHE A 281 13.45 3.83 8.62
CA PHE A 281 12.13 3.52 8.07
C PHE A 281 11.14 4.58 8.54
N CYS A 282 10.12 4.86 7.73
CA CYS A 282 9.00 5.68 8.17
C CYS A 282 8.09 4.86 9.12
N PRO A 283 7.38 5.50 10.07
CA PRO A 283 6.53 4.80 11.03
C PRO A 283 5.56 3.77 10.43
N GLU A 284 5.03 4.05 9.23
CA GLU A 284 4.07 3.19 8.52
C GLU A 284 4.68 1.95 7.86
N ARG A 285 5.96 1.65 8.12
CA ARG A 285 6.67 0.54 7.48
C ARG A 285 6.10 -0.84 7.83
N HIS A 286 5.62 -1.02 9.06
CA HIS A 286 5.12 -2.30 9.56
C HIS A 286 3.60 -2.34 9.50
N GLY A 287 3.02 -3.54 9.39
CA GLY A 287 1.57 -3.70 9.36
C GLY A 287 0.91 -3.09 8.12
N THR A 288 1.49 -3.27 6.94
CA THR A 288 1.02 -2.64 5.69
C THR A 288 -0.24 -3.30 5.08
N TYR A 289 -1.11 -3.88 5.91
CA TYR A 289 -2.23 -4.76 5.51
C TYR A 289 -3.62 -4.14 5.79
N PHE A 290 -3.66 -2.86 6.17
CA PHE A 290 -4.81 -2.22 6.81
C PHE A 290 -5.35 -1.02 6.02
N GLY A 291 -5.01 -0.90 4.73
CA GLY A 291 -5.58 0.11 3.83
C GLY A 291 -5.11 1.55 4.07
N GLY A 292 -4.18 1.81 4.99
CA GLY A 292 -3.65 3.15 5.26
C GLY A 292 -3.04 3.82 4.01
N PHE A 293 -2.29 3.07 3.21
CA PHE A 293 -1.76 3.59 1.95
C PHE A 293 -2.83 3.88 0.90
N TYR A 294 -3.95 3.14 0.88
CA TYR A 294 -5.08 3.50 0.02
C TYR A 294 -5.63 4.89 0.40
N MET A 295 -5.82 5.12 1.70
CA MET A 295 -6.35 6.38 2.20
C MET A 295 -5.39 7.56 1.99
N LYS A 296 -4.07 7.33 2.09
CA LYS A 296 -3.05 8.38 1.97
C LYS A 296 -2.53 8.61 0.55
N ASP A 297 -2.20 7.54 -0.16
CA ASP A 297 -1.36 7.62 -1.36
C ASP A 297 -2.16 7.47 -2.67
N LEU A 298 -3.35 6.85 -2.65
CA LEU A 298 -4.20 6.77 -3.85
C LEU A 298 -4.51 8.16 -4.45
N PRO A 299 -4.85 9.20 -3.66
CA PRO A 299 -5.10 10.54 -4.21
C PRO A 299 -3.90 11.14 -4.96
N ALA A 300 -2.68 10.69 -4.65
CA ALA A 300 -1.46 11.11 -5.31
C ALA A 300 -1.23 10.36 -6.65
N MET A 301 -1.83 9.18 -6.84
CA MET A 301 -1.57 8.35 -8.02
C MET A 301 -1.94 9.08 -9.32
N ASN A 302 -0.97 9.14 -10.24
CA ASN A 302 -1.08 9.83 -11.53
C ASN A 302 -1.35 11.34 -11.43
N ASN A 303 -0.99 11.97 -10.31
CA ASN A 303 -1.10 13.41 -10.12
C ASN A 303 0.29 14.01 -9.83
N PRO A 304 1.00 14.54 -10.85
CA PRO A 304 2.36 15.07 -10.70
C PRO A 304 2.42 16.32 -9.81
N ASP A 305 1.30 17.04 -9.68
CA ASP A 305 1.19 18.25 -8.87
C ASP A 305 0.76 17.96 -7.42
N TYR A 306 0.56 16.67 -7.07
CA TYR A 306 0.13 16.28 -5.74
C TYR A 306 1.30 16.15 -4.76
N PHE A 307 1.16 16.81 -3.61
CA PHE A 307 2.04 16.64 -2.46
C PHE A 307 1.24 15.95 -1.35
N ILE A 308 1.74 14.79 -0.92
CA ILE A 308 1.16 14.11 0.23
C ILE A 308 1.47 14.94 1.47
N SER A 309 0.43 15.39 2.18
CA SER A 309 0.63 16.10 3.45
C SER A 309 1.34 15.19 4.46
N THR A 310 2.38 15.71 5.09
CA THR A 310 3.08 15.03 6.17
C THR A 310 2.23 14.94 7.44
N SER A 311 1.15 15.73 7.55
CA SER A 311 0.26 15.72 8.71
C SER A 311 -0.87 14.70 8.62
N THR A 312 -1.24 14.21 7.42
CA THR A 312 -2.44 13.37 7.21
C THR A 312 -2.48 12.16 8.15
N THR A 313 -1.36 11.42 8.27
CA THR A 313 -1.29 10.27 9.17
C THR A 313 -1.52 10.67 10.63
N GLY A 314 -0.91 11.78 11.05
CA GLY A 314 -1.00 12.30 12.41
C GLY A 314 -2.41 12.77 12.76
N ASP A 315 -2.95 13.68 11.95
CA ASP A 315 -4.24 14.33 12.19
C ASP A 315 -5.40 13.32 12.17
N SER A 316 -5.41 12.40 11.18
CA SER A 316 -6.44 11.37 11.11
C SER A 316 -6.29 10.29 12.18
N GLY A 317 -5.06 9.99 12.60
CA GLY A 317 -4.82 9.08 13.74
C GLY A 317 -5.32 9.66 15.07
N GLU A 318 -5.07 10.94 15.32
CA GLU A 318 -5.60 11.65 16.50
C GLU A 318 -7.13 11.72 16.46
N GLY A 319 -7.72 12.10 15.33
CA GLY A 319 -9.17 12.14 15.15
C GLY A 319 -9.84 10.78 15.39
N PHE A 320 -9.21 9.67 14.95
CA PHE A 320 -9.71 8.33 15.24
C PHE A 320 -9.79 8.08 16.74
N LEU A 321 -8.71 8.38 17.47
CA LEU A 321 -8.62 8.18 18.92
C LEU A 321 -9.57 9.08 19.73
N ASP A 322 -10.02 10.19 19.17
CA ASP A 322 -10.94 11.12 19.82
C ASP A 322 -12.41 10.69 19.69
N ILE A 323 -12.74 9.94 18.63
CA ILE A 323 -14.07 9.34 18.43
C ILE A 323 -14.27 8.11 19.34
N LEU A 324 -13.18 7.42 19.71
CA LEU A 324 -13.24 6.25 20.58
C LEU A 324 -13.56 6.61 22.03
N ASP A 325 -14.34 5.75 22.70
CA ASP A 325 -14.52 5.84 24.15
C ASP A 325 -13.25 5.39 24.90
N ALA A 326 -13.23 5.58 26.22
CA ALA A 326 -12.07 5.24 27.04
C ALA A 326 -11.66 3.76 26.97
N LYS A 327 -12.61 2.83 26.79
CA LYS A 327 -12.32 1.39 26.70
C LYS A 327 -11.74 1.04 25.34
N GLN A 328 -12.32 1.56 24.26
CA GLN A 328 -11.85 1.38 22.89
C GLN A 328 -10.47 2.01 22.70
N LYS A 329 -10.26 3.25 23.15
CA LYS A 329 -8.98 3.96 23.08
C LYS A 329 -7.87 3.19 23.83
N LEU A 330 -8.20 2.53 24.93
CA LEU A 330 -7.27 1.69 25.67
C LEU A 330 -6.81 0.46 24.87
N MET A 331 -7.66 -0.11 24.01
CA MET A 331 -7.28 -1.23 23.15
C MET A 331 -6.20 -0.85 22.13
N ILE A 332 -6.24 0.39 21.63
CA ILE A 332 -5.25 0.91 20.67
C ILE A 332 -3.97 1.36 21.38
N THR A 333 -4.10 2.17 22.43
CA THR A 333 -2.93 2.76 23.11
C THR A 333 -2.02 1.73 23.77
N LYS A 334 -2.56 0.59 24.24
CA LYS A 334 -1.75 -0.52 24.77
C LYS A 334 -0.85 -1.18 23.72
N LEU A 335 -1.15 -1.04 22.42
CA LEU A 335 -0.32 -1.62 21.36
C LEU A 335 1.11 -1.05 21.36
N ILE A 336 1.30 0.17 21.87
CA ILE A 336 2.62 0.80 21.97
C ILE A 336 3.56 -0.02 22.84
N ASP A 337 3.13 -0.39 24.04
CA ASP A 337 3.95 -1.21 24.93
C ASP A 337 4.08 -2.65 24.43
N LEU A 338 3.02 -3.21 23.81
CA LEU A 338 3.03 -4.58 23.30
C LEU A 338 3.97 -4.75 22.09
N GLN A 339 4.03 -3.77 21.18
CA GLN A 339 4.88 -3.86 19.99
C GLN A 339 6.34 -3.50 20.27
N ARG A 340 6.62 -2.68 21.30
CA ARG A 340 7.93 -2.06 21.54
C ARG A 340 9.11 -3.05 21.41
N PRO A 341 9.11 -4.23 22.07
CA PRO A 341 10.21 -5.17 21.93
C PRO A 341 10.41 -5.67 20.48
N TYR A 342 9.33 -5.85 19.72
CA TYR A 342 9.41 -6.27 18.32
C TYR A 342 9.98 -5.15 17.44
N LEU A 343 9.55 -3.91 17.65
CA LEU A 343 10.03 -2.76 16.89
C LEU A 343 11.51 -2.47 17.16
N GLU A 344 11.95 -2.61 18.41
CA GLU A 344 13.37 -2.48 18.80
C GLU A 344 14.24 -3.56 18.14
N GLU A 345 13.79 -4.82 18.15
CA GLU A 345 14.50 -5.91 17.46
C GLU A 345 14.53 -5.70 15.94
N ALA A 346 13.42 -5.25 15.36
CA ALA A 346 13.31 -4.94 13.94
C ALA A 346 14.32 -3.87 13.51
N ALA A 347 14.51 -2.81 14.31
CA ALA A 347 15.51 -1.77 14.09
C ALA A 347 16.96 -2.31 14.15
N LEU A 348 17.25 -3.21 15.10
CA LEU A 348 18.56 -3.87 15.18
C LEU A 348 18.83 -4.75 13.96
N ILE A 349 17.85 -5.54 13.53
CA ILE A 349 17.96 -6.39 12.34
C ILE A 349 18.21 -5.54 11.10
N ARG A 350 17.47 -4.45 10.92
CA ARG A 350 17.70 -3.53 9.78
C ARG A 350 19.13 -3.03 9.74
N ARG A 351 19.71 -2.65 10.89
CA ARG A 351 21.13 -2.25 10.95
C ARG A 351 22.08 -3.37 10.52
N GLN A 352 21.81 -4.61 10.94
CA GLN A 352 22.65 -5.76 10.58
C GLN A 352 22.54 -6.12 9.08
N VAL A 353 21.32 -6.12 8.53
CA VAL A 353 21.07 -6.37 7.11
C VAL A 353 21.72 -5.27 6.26
N SER A 354 21.44 -4.00 6.55
CA SER A 354 22.00 -2.88 5.77
C SER A 354 23.53 -2.86 5.81
N ALA A 355 24.15 -3.16 6.96
CA ALA A 355 25.60 -3.27 7.06
C ALA A 355 26.15 -4.42 6.19
N GLU A 356 25.50 -5.59 6.22
CA GLU A 356 25.88 -6.75 5.40
C GLU A 356 25.73 -6.47 3.90
N LEU A 357 24.63 -5.85 3.47
CA LEU A 357 24.40 -5.50 2.07
C LEU A 357 25.43 -4.48 1.56
N ARG A 358 25.85 -3.50 2.38
CA ARG A 358 26.85 -2.49 1.99
C ARG A 358 28.23 -3.08 1.68
N ASN A 359 28.52 -4.32 2.08
CA ASN A 359 29.73 -5.01 1.64
C ASN A 359 29.85 -5.01 0.10
N ALA A 360 28.73 -5.11 -0.63
CA ALA A 360 28.76 -5.02 -2.09
C ALA A 360 29.23 -3.67 -2.61
N VAL A 361 28.95 -2.53 -1.96
CA VAL A 361 29.47 -1.23 -2.42
C VAL A 361 31.00 -1.21 -2.38
N SER A 362 31.61 -1.91 -1.42
CA SER A 362 33.08 -2.01 -1.28
C SER A 362 33.70 -3.20 -2.02
N GLY A 363 32.90 -3.97 -2.78
CA GLY A 363 33.35 -5.16 -3.50
C GLY A 363 33.64 -6.38 -2.62
N GLN A 364 33.21 -6.32 -1.36
CA GLN A 364 33.27 -7.44 -0.43
C GLN A 364 32.09 -8.38 -0.67
N GLY A 365 32.28 -9.65 -0.31
CA GLY A 365 31.20 -10.64 -0.37
C GLY A 365 30.09 -10.32 0.63
N ILE A 366 28.85 -10.62 0.25
CA ILE A 366 27.67 -10.57 1.12
C ILE A 366 27.39 -11.99 1.61
N ASP A 367 27.22 -12.18 2.91
CA ASP A 367 26.69 -13.42 3.46
C ASP A 367 25.18 -13.55 3.16
N LYS A 368 24.87 -14.28 2.08
CA LYS A 368 23.49 -14.51 1.64
C LYS A 368 22.65 -15.20 2.71
N GLN A 369 23.20 -16.18 3.42
CA GLN A 369 22.44 -16.94 4.40
C GLN A 369 22.05 -16.04 5.58
N LYS A 370 23.00 -15.25 6.08
CA LYS A 370 22.76 -14.27 7.14
C LYS A 370 21.68 -13.25 6.75
N VAL A 371 21.70 -12.73 5.53
CA VAL A 371 20.66 -11.80 5.03
C VAL A 371 19.28 -12.48 5.09
N TYR A 372 19.17 -13.73 4.66
CA TYR A 372 17.88 -14.43 4.60
C TYR A 372 17.35 -14.77 5.99
N GLU A 373 18.21 -15.21 6.90
CA GLU A 373 17.83 -15.49 8.29
C GLU A 373 17.36 -14.21 9.00
N LEU A 374 18.09 -13.12 8.85
CA LEU A 374 17.75 -11.82 9.44
C LEU A 374 16.45 -11.24 8.86
N VAL A 375 16.30 -11.21 7.53
CA VAL A 375 15.08 -10.70 6.89
C VAL A 375 13.88 -11.59 7.18
N GLY A 376 14.08 -12.91 7.31
CA GLY A 376 13.05 -13.83 7.81
C GLY A 376 12.61 -13.46 9.22
N ARG A 377 13.54 -13.25 10.16
CA ARG A 377 13.22 -12.81 11.53
C ARG A 377 12.50 -11.46 11.53
N TYR A 378 12.93 -10.52 10.70
CA TYR A 378 12.24 -9.23 10.52
C TYR A 378 10.78 -9.42 10.06
N GLY A 379 10.53 -10.30 9.09
CA GLY A 379 9.18 -10.66 8.66
C GLY A 379 8.35 -11.30 9.77
N TRP A 380 8.94 -12.18 10.58
CA TRP A 380 8.27 -12.76 11.74
C TRP A 380 7.80 -11.69 12.73
N LEU A 381 8.66 -10.70 13.02
CA LEU A 381 8.32 -9.57 13.90
C LEU A 381 7.19 -8.70 13.33
N ASP A 382 7.23 -8.40 12.02
CA ASP A 382 6.14 -7.68 11.33
C ASP A 382 4.82 -8.45 11.39
N GLY A 383 4.86 -9.78 11.27
CA GLY A 383 3.69 -10.63 11.44
C GLY A 383 3.12 -10.58 12.87
N MET A 384 3.96 -10.64 13.90
CA MET A 384 3.51 -10.50 15.30
C MET A 384 2.83 -9.15 15.54
N MET A 385 3.44 -8.05 15.09
CA MET A 385 2.85 -6.72 15.19
C MET A 385 1.53 -6.63 14.41
N SER A 386 1.48 -7.21 13.21
CA SER A 386 0.27 -7.22 12.38
C SER A 386 -0.88 -7.99 13.03
N ALA A 387 -0.61 -9.13 13.66
CA ALA A 387 -1.61 -9.90 14.40
C ALA A 387 -2.16 -9.09 15.59
N LEU A 388 -1.29 -8.42 16.35
CA LEU A 388 -1.70 -7.53 17.45
C LEU A 388 -2.63 -6.41 16.96
N TYR A 389 -2.31 -5.79 15.82
CA TYR A 389 -3.11 -4.70 15.26
C TYR A 389 -4.47 -5.20 14.77
N ALA A 390 -4.50 -6.31 14.03
CA ALA A 390 -5.74 -6.90 13.53
C ALA A 390 -6.70 -7.28 14.67
N GLU A 391 -6.20 -7.88 15.76
CA GLU A 391 -7.00 -8.21 16.94
C GLU A 391 -7.57 -6.97 17.64
N ALA A 392 -6.73 -5.94 17.86
CA ALA A 392 -7.18 -4.71 18.48
C ALA A 392 -8.21 -3.96 17.63
N PHE A 393 -8.01 -3.89 16.32
CA PHE A 393 -8.96 -3.25 15.40
C PHE A 393 -10.29 -4.01 15.36
N ALA A 394 -10.26 -5.35 15.37
CA ALA A 394 -11.47 -6.17 15.48
C ALA A 394 -12.21 -5.97 16.79
N ALA A 395 -11.50 -5.89 17.92
CA ALA A 395 -12.10 -5.63 19.23
C ALA A 395 -12.74 -4.24 19.31
N VAL A 396 -12.08 -3.21 18.78
CA VAL A 396 -12.67 -1.87 18.66
C VAL A 396 -13.90 -1.91 17.76
N ASN A 397 -13.77 -2.46 16.55
CA ASN A 397 -14.87 -2.54 15.58
C ASN A 397 -16.12 -3.22 16.16
N GLY A 398 -15.95 -4.30 16.93
CA GLY A 398 -17.05 -5.05 17.54
C GLY A 398 -17.82 -4.29 18.62
N THR A 399 -17.30 -3.16 19.10
CA THR A 399 -17.91 -2.35 20.18
C THR A 399 -18.32 -0.96 19.74
N LEU A 400 -18.07 -0.56 18.48
CA LEU A 400 -18.45 0.75 17.97
C LEU A 400 -19.97 0.94 17.96
N THR A 401 -20.41 2.09 18.45
CA THR A 401 -21.79 2.56 18.28
C THR A 401 -22.04 3.05 16.87
N ASP A 402 -23.31 3.11 16.44
CA ASP A 402 -23.69 3.66 15.14
C ASP A 402 -23.23 5.12 14.96
N GLY A 403 -23.26 5.90 16.04
CA GLY A 403 -22.76 7.29 16.04
C GLY A 403 -21.27 7.36 15.74
N GLN A 404 -20.46 6.55 16.43
CA GLN A 404 -19.03 6.47 16.17
C GLN A 404 -18.74 5.99 14.75
N ARG A 405 -19.45 4.98 14.25
CA ARG A 405 -19.28 4.52 12.85
C ARG A 405 -19.50 5.64 11.85
N LYS A 406 -20.52 6.48 12.07
CA LYS A 406 -20.80 7.63 11.22
C LYS A 406 -19.66 8.65 11.29
N GLU A 407 -19.20 9.02 12.48
CA GLU A 407 -18.09 9.97 12.66
C GLU A 407 -16.79 9.46 12.04
N LEU A 408 -16.51 8.16 12.14
CA LEU A 408 -15.34 7.53 11.51
C LEU A 408 -15.40 7.59 9.98
N LEU A 409 -16.58 7.37 9.39
CA LEU A 409 -16.76 7.50 7.94
C LEU A 409 -16.59 8.97 7.48
N GLU A 410 -17.10 9.92 8.26
CA GLU A 410 -16.89 11.35 8.01
C GLU A 410 -15.41 11.73 8.12
N LEU A 411 -14.70 11.21 9.12
CA LEU A 411 -13.25 11.41 9.29
C LEU A 411 -12.43 10.80 8.15
N ARG A 412 -12.82 9.62 7.63
CA ARG A 412 -12.17 8.98 6.47
C ARG A 412 -12.22 9.88 5.23
N GLY A 413 -13.30 10.64 5.07
CA GLY A 413 -13.49 11.55 3.92
C GLY A 413 -14.27 10.91 2.78
N ASP A 414 -13.71 10.94 1.56
CA ASP A 414 -14.44 10.70 0.30
C ASP A 414 -15.07 9.30 0.12
N GLY A 415 -14.82 8.38 1.06
CA GLY A 415 -15.54 7.11 1.22
C GLY A 415 -15.47 6.17 0.02
N THR A 416 -14.68 6.50 -1.01
CA THR A 416 -14.67 5.74 -2.26
C THR A 416 -13.87 4.47 -2.03
N LEU A 417 -14.55 3.33 -2.05
CA LEU A 417 -13.94 2.02 -1.87
C LEU A 417 -13.85 1.30 -3.22
N PRO A 418 -12.78 0.52 -3.45
CA PRO A 418 -12.63 -0.24 -4.69
C PRO A 418 -13.57 -1.46 -4.70
N GLU A 419 -14.12 -1.80 -5.87
CA GLU A 419 -14.90 -3.03 -6.06
C GLU A 419 -14.01 -4.28 -6.18
N GLY A 420 -12.79 -4.12 -6.71
CA GLY A 420 -11.79 -5.16 -6.87
C GLY A 420 -10.66 -5.06 -5.85
N ALA A 421 -9.44 -5.36 -6.30
CA ALA A 421 -8.22 -5.27 -5.51
C ALA A 421 -7.12 -4.53 -6.26
N PHE A 422 -5.91 -4.49 -5.70
CA PHE A 422 -4.74 -3.91 -6.32
C PHE A 422 -3.56 -4.90 -6.36
N LEU A 423 -2.90 -4.96 -7.52
CA LEU A 423 -1.52 -5.41 -7.64
C LEU A 423 -0.63 -4.18 -7.43
N PHE A 424 -0.14 -4.00 -6.20
CA PHE A 424 0.47 -2.74 -5.73
C PHE A 424 -0.50 -1.57 -5.88
N SER A 425 -0.35 -0.77 -6.95
CA SER A 425 -1.20 0.37 -7.27
C SER A 425 -2.05 0.16 -8.52
N ASN A 426 -1.93 -0.99 -9.19
CA ASN A 426 -2.72 -1.31 -10.39
C ASN A 426 -4.01 -2.03 -10.00
N PRO A 427 -5.20 -1.53 -10.40
CA PRO A 427 -6.46 -2.22 -10.15
C PRO A 427 -6.50 -3.60 -10.81
N ILE A 428 -7.01 -4.59 -10.10
CA ILE A 428 -7.20 -5.98 -10.56
C ILE A 428 -8.55 -6.52 -10.03
N ALA A 429 -9.02 -7.63 -10.60
CA ALA A 429 -10.08 -8.40 -9.96
C ALA A 429 -9.58 -8.99 -8.62
N MET A 430 -10.49 -9.21 -7.67
CA MET A 430 -10.15 -9.91 -6.43
C MET A 430 -9.69 -11.34 -6.79
N PRO A 431 -8.50 -11.78 -6.37
CA PRO A 431 -7.97 -13.06 -6.79
C PRO A 431 -8.59 -14.23 -6.04
N VAL A 432 -8.46 -15.43 -6.61
CA VAL A 432 -8.75 -16.69 -5.91
C VAL A 432 -7.68 -16.93 -4.86
N LEU A 433 -8.11 -17.22 -3.62
CA LEU A 433 -7.22 -17.42 -2.48
C LEU A 433 -7.22 -18.88 -2.03
N PRO A 434 -6.08 -19.40 -1.54
CA PRO A 434 -6.05 -20.63 -0.74
C PRO A 434 -6.83 -20.44 0.56
N SER A 435 -7.10 -21.53 1.27
CA SER A 435 -7.67 -21.44 2.62
C SER A 435 -6.77 -20.61 3.52
N ALA A 436 -7.40 -19.82 4.40
CA ALA A 436 -6.76 -18.98 5.40
C ALA A 436 -7.13 -19.40 6.84
N ASP A 437 -7.73 -20.59 7.01
CA ASP A 437 -8.25 -21.04 8.32
C ASP A 437 -7.14 -21.34 9.34
N TYR A 438 -5.94 -21.71 8.88
CA TYR A 438 -4.79 -21.97 9.75
C TYR A 438 -4.30 -20.71 10.48
N PHE A 439 -4.60 -19.51 9.97
CA PHE A 439 -4.35 -18.26 10.70
C PHE A 439 -5.20 -18.13 11.95
N PHE A 440 -6.20 -18.99 12.14
CA PHE A 440 -7.06 -19.05 13.31
C PHE A 440 -6.82 -20.32 14.14
N GLY A 441 -5.69 -21.02 13.91
CA GLY A 441 -5.37 -22.27 14.58
C GLY A 441 -6.18 -23.49 14.11
N ILE A 442 -6.85 -23.38 12.95
CA ILE A 442 -7.66 -24.45 12.38
C ILE A 442 -6.92 -25.15 11.24
N GLY A 443 -6.67 -26.45 11.42
CA GLY A 443 -5.93 -27.26 10.45
C GLY A 443 -4.42 -27.06 10.54
N GLU A 444 -3.70 -27.59 9.54
CA GLU A 444 -2.24 -27.45 9.45
C GLU A 444 -1.86 -26.27 8.56
N VAL A 445 -0.77 -25.58 8.89
CA VAL A 445 -0.18 -24.55 8.04
C VAL A 445 0.40 -25.22 6.80
N PRO A 446 -0.02 -24.83 5.57
CA PRO A 446 0.51 -25.42 4.34
C PRO A 446 2.01 -25.21 4.22
N GLU A 447 2.72 -26.18 3.62
CA GLU A 447 4.18 -26.12 3.43
C GLU A 447 4.61 -24.89 2.61
N GLU A 448 3.78 -24.51 1.64
CA GLU A 448 3.97 -23.38 0.76
C GLU A 448 3.39 -22.06 1.30
N ALA A 449 2.89 -22.01 2.55
CA ALA A 449 2.33 -20.81 3.16
C ALA A 449 3.32 -19.63 3.11
N GLY A 450 2.86 -18.48 2.60
CA GLY A 450 3.67 -17.28 2.35
C GLY A 450 4.43 -17.32 1.02
N ARG A 451 4.43 -18.46 0.31
CA ARG A 451 5.15 -18.70 -0.96
C ARG A 451 4.28 -19.46 -1.98
N TYR A 452 2.97 -19.27 -1.93
CA TYR A 452 2.04 -19.83 -2.89
C TYR A 452 2.40 -19.42 -4.32
N GLN A 453 2.14 -20.34 -5.25
CA GLN A 453 2.19 -20.02 -6.67
C GLN A 453 1.07 -19.04 -7.02
N ILE A 454 1.35 -18.17 -7.98
CA ILE A 454 0.37 -17.22 -8.49
C ILE A 454 -0.70 -18.00 -9.29
N PRO A 455 -2.00 -17.82 -9.01
CA PRO A 455 -3.06 -18.47 -9.77
C PRO A 455 -3.14 -17.87 -11.18
N GLU A 456 -3.62 -18.68 -12.13
CA GLU A 456 -3.86 -18.23 -13.50
C GLU A 456 -4.81 -17.02 -13.51
N GLY A 457 -4.47 -16.00 -14.31
CA GLY A 457 -5.25 -14.76 -14.42
C GLY A 457 -5.03 -13.72 -13.33
N PHE A 458 -4.16 -13.98 -12.33
CA PHE A 458 -3.76 -12.94 -11.37
C PHE A 458 -3.11 -11.74 -12.10
N GLY A 459 -3.54 -10.53 -11.76
CA GLY A 459 -3.10 -9.31 -12.43
C GLY A 459 -4.02 -8.84 -13.57
N LEU A 460 -5.06 -9.61 -13.92
CA LEU A 460 -6.04 -9.23 -14.95
C LEU A 460 -7.35 -8.71 -14.34
N GLY A 461 -8.14 -7.98 -15.14
CA GLY A 461 -9.58 -7.79 -14.89
C GLY A 461 -10.02 -6.73 -13.88
N GLY A 462 -9.19 -5.71 -13.58
CA GLY A 462 -9.62 -4.56 -12.78
C GLY A 462 -10.18 -3.42 -13.65
N GLU A 463 -11.36 -2.88 -13.30
CA GLU A 463 -11.77 -1.59 -13.86
C GLU A 463 -10.83 -0.50 -13.35
N ARG A 464 -10.30 0.34 -14.24
CA ARG A 464 -9.66 1.59 -13.80
C ARG A 464 -10.76 2.40 -13.14
N GLN A 465 -10.63 2.70 -11.85
CA GLN A 465 -11.55 3.63 -11.21
C GLN A 465 -11.64 4.89 -12.09
N PRO A 466 -12.85 5.39 -12.36
CA PRO A 466 -13.03 6.54 -13.23
C PRO A 466 -12.11 7.64 -12.71
N LYS A 467 -11.28 8.20 -13.61
CA LYS A 467 -10.44 9.36 -13.31
C LYS A 467 -11.29 10.31 -12.51
N ASN A 468 -10.88 10.63 -11.28
CA ASN A 468 -11.46 11.73 -10.50
C ASN A 468 -11.62 12.87 -11.50
N GLN A 469 -12.87 13.13 -11.89
CA GLN A 469 -13.15 14.16 -12.87
C GLN A 469 -12.54 15.41 -12.29
N VAL A 470 -11.56 15.96 -13.01
CA VAL A 470 -10.96 17.25 -12.72
C VAL A 470 -12.11 18.16 -12.33
N ARG A 471 -12.20 18.49 -11.04
CA ARG A 471 -13.16 19.48 -10.54
C ARG A 471 -12.76 20.78 -11.22
N LYS A 472 -13.46 21.10 -12.32
CA LYS A 472 -13.43 22.42 -12.95
C LYS A 472 -14.01 23.46 -12.00
#